data_AF-A0A7C6V2D3-F1
#
_entry.id   AF-A0A7C6V2D3-F1
#
_cell.length_a   1.000
_cell.length_b   1.000
_cell.length_c   1.000
_cell.angle_alpha   90.00
_cell.angle_beta   90.00
_cell.angle_gamma   90.00
#
_symmetry.space_group_name_H-M   'P 1'
#
loop_
_entity.id
_entity.type
_entity.pdbx_description
1 polymer ?
#
loop_
_entity_poly.entity_id
_entity_poly.type
_entity_poly.pdbx_seq_one_letter_code
_entity_poly.pdbx_strand_id
1 'polypeptide(L)'
;MKKICIWLVLLLFILSGCSKPNNTKPDNLPDPKIIIKKVALIYGEMNPKIIKIKEDTTENDMKPMYLVTIKGNFKKGNLRAPYLSFSMLANGTYVWCIRAYNNLNSPVSIWEDDEIRFH
;
A
#
# COMPACT_ATOMS: atom_id res chain seq x y z
N MET A 1 3.95 -32.98 64.21
CA MET A 1 4.44 -31.60 63.98
C MET A 1 3.70 -31.03 62.77
N LYS A 2 3.24 -29.78 62.88
CA LYS A 2 2.16 -29.19 62.07
C LYS A 2 2.60 -28.86 60.64
N LYS A 3 1.74 -29.20 59.66
CA LYS A 3 1.83 -28.79 58.25
C LYS A 3 1.52 -27.28 58.17
N ILE A 4 2.43 -26.47 57.62
CA ILE A 4 2.24 -25.03 57.48
C ILE A 4 2.21 -24.67 55.99
N CYS A 5 1.01 -24.24 55.59
CA CYS A 5 0.59 -23.39 54.48
C CYS A 5 1.68 -22.89 53.52
N ILE A 6 1.80 -23.59 52.39
CA ILE A 6 2.06 -22.95 51.09
C ILE A 6 0.75 -22.26 50.69
N TRP A 7 0.83 -21.24 49.83
CA TRP A 7 -0.25 -20.39 49.31
C TRP A 7 -0.31 -19.02 49.97
N LEU A 8 0.49 -18.08 49.47
CA LEU A 8 0.02 -16.73 49.15
C LEU A 8 1.09 -15.90 48.44
N VAL A 9 0.63 -15.24 47.38
CA VAL A 9 1.24 -14.09 46.69
C VAL A 9 2.41 -14.37 45.75
N LEU A 10 2.08 -14.73 44.50
CA LEU A 10 2.84 -14.25 43.34
C LEU A 10 1.91 -14.10 42.13
N LEU A 11 0.87 -13.28 42.31
CA LEU A 11 -0.11 -12.94 41.29
C LEU A 11 -0.20 -11.42 41.20
N LEU A 12 0.83 -10.76 40.66
CA LEU A 12 0.71 -9.37 40.19
C LEU A 12 1.98 -8.96 39.43
N PHE A 13 1.74 -8.19 38.37
CA PHE A 13 2.70 -7.57 37.44
C PHE A 13 3.24 -8.55 36.37
N ILE A 14 2.99 -8.39 35.07
CA ILE A 14 2.80 -7.16 34.31
C ILE A 14 1.90 -7.49 33.12
N LEU A 15 0.74 -6.83 33.06
CA LEU A 15 -0.03 -6.64 31.84
C LEU A 15 0.93 -6.00 30.83
N SER A 16 1.50 -6.81 29.95
CA SER A 16 2.16 -6.32 28.76
C SER A 16 1.06 -5.74 27.89
N GLY A 17 0.73 -4.47 28.15
CA GLY A 17 -0.06 -3.66 27.26
C GLY A 17 0.65 -3.68 25.92
N CYS A 18 0.12 -4.46 24.98
CA CYS A 18 0.42 -4.31 23.57
C CYS A 18 0.10 -2.85 23.23
N SER A 19 1.13 -2.01 23.25
CA SER A 19 1.07 -0.66 22.74
C SER A 19 0.74 -0.82 21.26
N LYS A 20 -0.51 -0.58 20.87
CA LYS A 20 -0.88 -0.48 19.47
C LYS A 20 -0.01 0.64 18.88
N PRO A 21 0.82 0.38 17.87
CA PRO A 21 1.55 1.45 17.21
C PRO A 21 0.51 2.45 16.71
N ASN A 22 0.63 3.69 17.20
CA ASN A 22 -0.21 4.78 16.77
C ASN A 22 0.25 5.12 15.35
N ASN A 23 -0.47 4.62 14.34
CA ASN A 23 -0.23 4.94 12.94
C ASN A 23 -0.69 6.37 12.67
N THR A 24 -0.03 7.34 13.30
CA THR A 24 -0.22 8.75 12.97
C THR A 24 0.51 8.97 11.66
N LYS A 25 -0.28 9.06 10.57
CA LYS A 25 0.21 9.43 9.25
C LYS A 25 1.01 10.74 9.39
N PRO A 26 2.26 10.84 8.90
CA PRO A 26 3.01 12.08 8.97
C PRO A 26 2.20 13.22 8.34
N ASP A 27 2.07 14.35 9.06
CA ASP A 27 1.15 15.46 8.73
C ASP A 27 1.41 16.13 7.36
N ASN A 28 2.49 15.75 6.65
CA ASN A 28 2.93 16.38 5.40
C ASN A 28 2.99 15.43 4.19
N LEU A 29 2.30 14.28 4.21
CA LEU A 29 2.26 13.41 3.03
C LEU A 29 1.33 13.97 1.94
N PRO A 30 1.73 13.91 0.65
CA PRO A 30 0.88 14.36 -0.44
C PRO A 30 -0.41 13.54 -0.53
N ASP A 31 -1.48 14.14 -1.06
CA ASP A 31 -2.69 13.38 -1.40
C ASP A 31 -2.30 12.29 -2.44
N PRO A 32 -2.52 10.99 -2.14
CA PRO A 32 -2.20 9.92 -3.07
C PRO A 32 -2.82 10.12 -4.46
N LYS A 33 -3.98 10.81 -4.56
CA LYS A 33 -4.63 11.12 -5.84
C LYS A 33 -3.74 11.92 -6.80
N ILE A 34 -2.85 12.77 -6.28
CA ILE A 34 -1.93 13.56 -7.09
C ILE A 34 -0.95 12.63 -7.82
N ILE A 35 -0.34 11.70 -7.09
CA ILE A 35 0.62 10.74 -7.65
C ILE A 35 -0.07 9.76 -8.58
N ILE A 36 -1.26 9.27 -8.21
CA ILE A 36 -2.08 8.40 -9.06
C ILE A 36 -2.37 9.06 -10.41
N LYS A 37 -2.70 10.35 -10.42
CA LYS A 37 -2.93 11.09 -11.67
C LYS A 37 -1.66 11.22 -12.50
N LYS A 38 -0.49 11.48 -11.87
CA LYS A 38 0.80 11.51 -12.57
C LYS A 38 1.12 10.16 -13.23
N VAL A 39 0.92 9.04 -12.52
CA VAL A 39 1.12 7.69 -13.07
C VAL A 39 0.15 7.42 -14.22
N ALA A 40 -1.13 7.75 -14.08
CA ALA A 40 -2.11 7.57 -15.15
C ALA A 40 -1.76 8.34 -16.43
N LEU A 41 -1.25 9.58 -16.28
CA LEU A 41 -0.83 10.41 -17.41
C LEU A 41 0.35 9.82 -18.17
N ILE A 42 1.30 9.18 -17.49
CA ILE A 42 2.41 8.46 -18.15
C ILE A 42 1.89 7.39 -19.11
N TYR A 43 0.77 6.74 -18.77
CA TYR A 43 0.10 5.75 -19.61
C TYR A 43 -1.06 6.33 -20.44
N GLY A 44 -1.10 7.64 -20.64
CA GLY A 44 -2.03 8.30 -21.56
C GLY A 44 -3.47 8.46 -21.06
N GLU A 45 -3.75 8.25 -19.77
CA GLU A 45 -5.07 8.48 -19.16
C GLU A 45 -5.08 9.77 -18.34
N MET A 46 -5.95 10.71 -18.73
CA MET A 46 -6.04 12.04 -18.10
C MET A 46 -6.95 12.04 -16.86
N ASN A 47 -8.00 11.22 -16.88
CA ASN A 47 -9.07 11.19 -15.89
C ASN A 47 -9.31 9.74 -15.42
N PRO A 48 -8.32 9.11 -14.75
CA PRO A 48 -8.49 7.75 -14.25
C PRO A 48 -9.57 7.70 -13.17
N LYS A 49 -10.41 6.67 -13.21
CA LYS A 49 -11.31 6.34 -12.10
C LYS A 49 -10.55 5.51 -11.08
N ILE A 50 -10.44 6.00 -9.85
CA ILE A 50 -9.84 5.25 -8.75
C ILE A 50 -10.81 4.14 -8.32
N ILE A 51 -10.36 2.89 -8.38
CA ILE A 51 -11.14 1.72 -7.98
C ILE A 51 -10.80 1.32 -6.54
N LYS A 52 -9.51 1.34 -6.21
CA LYS A 52 -9.02 0.94 -4.89
C LYS A 52 -7.76 1.70 -4.53
N ILE A 53 -7.69 2.12 -3.26
CA ILE A 53 -6.46 2.53 -2.59
C ILE A 53 -6.46 1.76 -1.27
N LYS A 54 -5.43 0.95 -1.04
CA LYS A 54 -5.20 0.27 0.24
C LYS A 54 -3.91 0.81 0.83
N GLU A 55 -3.96 1.28 2.07
CA GLU A 55 -2.76 1.65 2.82
C GLU A 55 -2.01 0.38 3.25
N ASP A 56 -0.68 0.42 3.19
CA ASP A 56 0.20 -0.68 3.58
C ASP A 56 1.56 -0.14 4.01
N THR A 57 2.48 -1.03 4.36
CA THR A 57 3.89 -0.69 4.63
C THR A 57 4.82 -1.58 3.83
N THR A 58 5.99 -1.05 3.43
CA THR A 58 7.05 -1.85 2.81
C THR A 58 7.58 -2.90 3.79
N GLU A 59 7.98 -4.08 3.28
CA GLU A 59 8.42 -5.20 4.12
C GLU A 59 9.74 -4.94 4.84
N ASN A 60 10.69 -4.26 4.17
CA ASN A 60 12.06 -4.13 4.68
C ASN A 60 12.25 -2.99 5.69
N ASP A 61 11.56 -1.86 5.50
CA ASP A 61 11.79 -0.63 6.26
C ASP A 61 10.50 0.02 6.80
N MET A 62 9.36 -0.68 6.70
CA MET A 62 8.07 -0.28 7.24
C MET A 62 7.61 1.12 6.80
N LYS A 63 8.10 1.59 5.65
CA LYS A 63 7.69 2.88 5.09
C LYS A 63 6.23 2.81 4.65
N PRO A 64 5.40 3.83 4.97
CA PRO A 64 4.03 3.88 4.49
C PRO A 64 3.97 3.86 2.96
N MET A 65 3.05 3.06 2.43
CA MET A 65 2.82 2.90 1.00
C MET A 65 1.34 2.70 0.69
N TYR A 66 1.03 2.71 -0.60
CA TYR A 66 -0.30 2.46 -1.14
C TYR A 66 -0.25 1.36 -2.19
N LEU A 67 -1.22 0.45 -2.13
CA LEU A 67 -1.57 -0.45 -3.21
C LEU A 67 -2.76 0.15 -3.94
N VAL A 68 -2.58 0.48 -5.21
CA VAL A 68 -3.54 1.23 -6.00
C VAL A 68 -4.05 0.39 -7.17
N THR A 69 -5.34 0.51 -7.45
CA THR A 69 -5.96 0.07 -8.70
C THR A 69 -6.82 1.18 -9.27
N ILE A 70 -6.59 1.49 -10.55
CA ILE A 70 -7.33 2.51 -11.30
C ILE A 70 -7.89 1.93 -12.60
N LYS A 71 -8.98 2.52 -13.08
CA LYS A 71 -9.63 2.23 -14.36
C LYS A 71 -9.49 3.42 -15.30
N GLY A 72 -9.25 3.16 -16.57
CA GLY A 72 -9.05 4.17 -17.60
C GLY A 72 -8.89 3.57 -18.98
N ASN A 73 -8.25 4.30 -19.89
CA ASN A 73 -7.85 3.87 -21.21
C ASN A 73 -6.31 3.95 -21.33
N PHE A 74 -5.63 3.07 -20.59
CA PHE A 74 -4.17 3.07 -20.49
C PHE A 74 -3.53 2.50 -21.76
N LYS A 75 -2.38 3.05 -22.14
CA LYS A 75 -1.65 2.69 -23.36
C LYS A 75 -0.14 2.54 -23.08
N LYS A 76 0.47 1.52 -23.69
CA LYS A 76 1.93 1.35 -23.76
C LYS A 76 2.29 0.79 -25.14
N GLY A 77 2.86 1.62 -26.01
CA GLY A 77 3.02 1.29 -27.43
C GLY A 77 1.67 0.95 -28.09
N ASN A 78 1.58 -0.24 -28.69
CA ASN A 78 0.34 -0.73 -29.33
C ASN A 78 -0.64 -1.42 -28.36
N LEU A 79 -0.24 -1.60 -27.09
CA LEU A 79 -1.06 -2.27 -26.08
C LEU A 79 -2.04 -1.30 -25.41
N ARG A 80 -3.22 -1.81 -25.04
CA ARG A 80 -4.25 -1.07 -24.32
C ARG A 80 -4.81 -1.89 -23.18
N ALA A 81 -5.11 -1.24 -22.06
CA ALA A 81 -5.72 -1.87 -20.89
C ALA A 81 -6.75 -0.95 -20.24
N PRO A 82 -7.89 -1.50 -19.80
CA PRO A 82 -8.86 -0.77 -18.99
C PRO A 82 -8.43 -0.57 -17.53
N TYR A 83 -7.49 -1.36 -17.01
CA TYR A 83 -7.06 -1.32 -15.62
C TYR A 83 -5.55 -1.23 -15.48
N LEU A 84 -5.10 -0.49 -14.46
CA LEU A 84 -3.72 -0.40 -14.04
C LEU A 84 -3.67 -0.56 -12.51
N SER A 85 -2.79 -1.43 -12.02
CA SER A 85 -2.47 -1.56 -10.60
C SER A 85 -1.00 -1.32 -10.38
N PHE A 86 -0.66 -0.72 -9.24
CA PHE A 86 0.71 -0.43 -8.86
C PHE A 86 0.83 -0.22 -7.35
N SER A 87 2.06 -0.30 -6.86
CA SER A 87 2.44 0.09 -5.52
C SER A 87 3.12 1.45 -5.56
N MET A 88 2.94 2.29 -4.55
CA MET A 88 3.65 3.57 -4.44
C MET A 88 3.96 3.93 -3.00
N LEU A 89 5.10 4.57 -2.75
CA LEU A 89 5.41 5.12 -1.43
C LEU A 89 4.44 6.25 -1.11
N ALA A 90 4.07 6.40 0.17
CA ALA A 90 3.10 7.40 0.57
C ALA A 90 3.62 8.84 0.45
N ASN A 91 4.95 9.03 0.40
CA ASN A 91 5.58 10.30 0.07
C ASN A 91 5.56 10.62 -1.44
N GLY A 92 5.10 9.69 -2.28
CA GLY A 92 4.96 9.87 -3.72
C GLY A 92 6.24 9.83 -4.54
N THR A 93 7.41 9.52 -3.95
CA THR A 93 8.69 9.59 -4.67
C THR A 93 8.97 8.36 -5.54
N TYR A 94 8.27 7.26 -5.31
CA TYR A 94 8.56 5.97 -5.93
C TYR A 94 7.31 5.14 -6.17
N VAL A 95 7.21 4.54 -7.36
CA VAL A 95 6.12 3.68 -7.82
C VAL A 95 6.72 2.42 -8.44
N TRP A 96 6.17 1.24 -8.13
CA TRP A 96 6.69 -0.06 -8.59
C TRP A 96 5.58 -1.10 -8.74
N CYS A 97 5.92 -2.29 -9.24
CA CYS A 97 4.98 -3.38 -9.52
C CYS A 97 3.81 -2.92 -10.40
N ILE A 98 4.12 -2.17 -11.46
CA ILE A 98 3.12 -1.57 -12.34
C ILE A 98 2.63 -2.65 -13.30
N ARG A 99 1.32 -2.93 -13.28
CA ARG A 99 0.72 -4.01 -14.05
C ARG A 99 -0.59 -3.56 -14.67
N ALA A 100 -0.76 -3.83 -15.95
CA ALA A 100 -1.97 -3.50 -16.70
C ALA A 100 -2.79 -4.74 -17.01
N TYR A 101 -4.12 -4.65 -16.94
CA TYR A 101 -5.01 -5.81 -17.08
C TYR A 101 -6.24 -5.51 -17.92
N ASN A 102 -6.73 -6.54 -18.62
CA ASN A 102 -8.02 -6.49 -19.34
C ASN A 102 -9.22 -6.59 -18.38
N ASN A 103 -9.05 -7.27 -17.26
CA ASN A 103 -10.07 -7.49 -16.25
C ASN A 103 -9.40 -7.55 -14.87
N LEU A 104 -10.05 -7.03 -13.83
CA LEU A 104 -9.55 -7.04 -12.45
C LEU A 104 -9.36 -8.45 -11.88
N ASN A 105 -10.08 -9.43 -12.41
CA ASN A 105 -9.95 -10.84 -12.00
C ASN A 105 -8.98 -11.63 -12.89
N SER A 106 -8.31 -10.97 -13.84
CA SER A 106 -7.37 -11.67 -14.72
C SER A 106 -6.06 -11.93 -13.98
N PRO A 107 -5.57 -13.18 -13.95
CA PRO A 107 -4.26 -13.47 -13.37
C PRO A 107 -3.10 -13.02 -14.27
N VAL A 108 -3.38 -12.64 -15.53
CA VAL A 108 -2.37 -12.32 -16.53
C VAL A 108 -2.38 -10.83 -16.84
N SER A 109 -1.22 -10.18 -16.69
CA SER A 109 -1.00 -8.80 -17.10
C SER A 109 -0.87 -8.73 -18.64
N ILE A 110 -1.42 -7.66 -19.24
CA ILE A 110 -1.21 -7.36 -20.66
C ILE A 110 0.22 -6.83 -20.86
N TRP A 111 0.68 -6.03 -19.91
CA TRP A 111 2.07 -5.61 -19.79
C TRP A 111 2.39 -5.25 -18.34
N GLU A 112 3.69 -5.18 -18.07
CA GLU A 112 4.25 -4.71 -16.81
C GLU A 112 5.25 -3.57 -17.08
N ASP A 113 5.56 -2.84 -16.02
CA ASP A 113 6.62 -1.83 -15.98
C ASP A 113 7.35 -1.90 -14.66
N ASP A 114 8.65 -1.58 -14.69
CA ASP A 114 9.53 -1.80 -13.56
C ASP A 114 9.24 -0.77 -12.44
N GLU A 115 9.55 0.50 -12.70
CA GLU A 115 9.43 1.56 -11.71
C GLU A 115 9.27 2.96 -12.34
N ILE A 116 8.70 3.88 -11.56
CA ILE A 116 8.66 5.31 -11.87
C ILE A 116 9.17 6.07 -10.63
N ARG A 117 10.12 6.99 -10.84
CA ARG A 117 10.64 7.89 -9.80
C ARG A 117 10.18 9.31 -10.05
N PHE A 118 9.71 9.97 -9.00
CA PHE A 118 9.37 11.38 -9.02
C PHE A 118 10.38 12.15 -8.16
N HIS A 119 10.94 13.22 -8.74
CA HIS A 119 11.83 14.17 -8.07
C HIS A 119 11.04 15.38 -7.55
#